data_AF-A0A329SEI2-F1
#
_entry.id   AF-A0A329SEI2-F1
#
_cell.length_a   1.000
_cell.length_b   1.000
_cell.length_c   1.000
_cell.angle_alpha   90.00
_cell.angle_beta   90.00
_cell.angle_gamma   90.00
#
_symmetry.space_group_name_H-M   'P 1'
#
loop_
_entity.id
_entity.type
_entity.pdbx_description
1 polymer ?
#
loop_
_entity_poly.entity_id
_entity_poly.type
_entity_poly.pdbx_seq_one_letter_code
_entity_poly.pdbx_strand_id
1 'polypeptide(L)' 'MSAKTVLITGSNRGIGLAFTKHYVANGWTVIAAARDPQSATDVRQNCPAL' A
#
# COMPACT_ATOMS: atom_id res chain seq x y z
N MET A 1 -16.79 -5.45 12.56
CA MET A 1 -16.29 -6.24 11.41
C MET A 1 -14.78 -6.10 11.37
N SER A 2 -14.03 -7.20 11.35
CA SER A 2 -12.56 -7.11 11.21
C SER A 2 -12.22 -6.84 9.76
N ALA A 3 -11.59 -5.69 9.47
CA ALA A 3 -11.11 -5.37 8.14
C ALA A 3 -9.92 -6.29 7.79
N LYS A 4 -9.98 -6.93 6.62
CA LYS A 4 -8.88 -7.80 6.15
C LYS A 4 -7.61 -6.96 5.99
N THR A 5 -6.46 -7.53 6.35
CA THR A 5 -5.16 -6.86 6.31
C THR A 5 -4.24 -7.54 5.30
N VAL A 6 -3.50 -6.75 4.51
CA VAL A 6 -2.52 -7.24 3.53
C VAL A 6 -1.19 -6.50 3.66
N LEU A 7 -0.09 -7.24 3.61
CA LEU A 7 1.27 -6.70 3.50
C LEU A 7 1.73 -6.77 2.05
N ILE A 8 2.11 -5.62 1.49
CA ILE A 8 2.61 -5.52 0.12
C ILE A 8 4.07 -5.09 0.17
N THR A 9 4.96 -5.93 -0.35
CA THR A 9 6.37 -5.59 -0.52
C THR A 9 6.63 -5.03 -1.93
N GLY A 10 7.59 -4.11 -2.06
CA GLY A 10 7.86 -3.48 -3.35
C GLY A 10 6.74 -2.54 -3.81
N SER A 11 6.03 -1.91 -2.85
CA SER A 11 4.87 -1.05 -3.10
C SER A 11 5.20 0.24 -3.88
N ASN A 12 6.47 0.61 -4.01
CA ASN A 12 6.91 1.89 -4.57
C ASN A 12 6.52 2.10 -6.06
N ARG A 13 6.41 1.04 -6.86
CA ARG A 13 6.11 1.14 -8.31
C ARG A 13 5.54 -0.15 -8.90
N GLY A 14 5.09 -0.07 -10.14
CA GLY A 14 4.62 -1.22 -10.91
C GLY A 14 3.45 -1.93 -10.23
N ILE A 15 3.51 -3.26 -10.16
CA ILE A 15 2.41 -4.07 -9.64
C ILE A 15 2.17 -3.89 -8.13
N GLY A 16 3.22 -3.63 -7.33
CA GLY A 16 3.07 -3.38 -5.90
C GLY A 16 2.26 -2.11 -5.62
N LEU A 17 2.47 -1.06 -6.41
CA LEU A 17 1.67 0.16 -6.34
C LEU A 17 0.22 -0.08 -6.78
N ALA A 18 0.02 -0.84 -7.86
CA ALA A 18 -1.32 -1.19 -8.35
C ALA A 18 -2.11 -1.99 -7.30
N PHE A 19 -1.48 -2.95 -6.62
CA PHE A 19 -2.10 -3.70 -5.53
C PHE A 19 -2.42 -2.82 -4.33
N THR A 20 -1.53 -1.90 -3.96
CA THR A 20 -1.82 -0.95 -2.87
C THR A 20 -3.11 -0.18 -3.16
N LYS A 21 -3.21 0.42 -4.35
CA LYS A 21 -4.41 1.15 -4.78
C LYS A 21 -5.66 0.26 -4.79
N HIS A 22 -5.54 -0.96 -5.31
CA HIS A 22 -6.65 -1.91 -5.38
C HIS A 22 -7.17 -2.29 -3.99
N TYR A 23 -6.30 -2.68 -3.06
CA TYR A 23 -6.74 -3.15 -1.74
C TYR A 23 -7.26 -2.02 -0.85
N VAL A 24 -6.66 -0.82 -0.94
CA VAL A 24 -7.20 0.38 -0.29
C VAL A 24 -8.62 0.67 -0.80
N ALA A 25 -8.82 0.65 -2.12
CA ALA A 25 -10.14 0.91 -2.72
C ALA A 25 -11.20 -0.13 -2.31
N ASN A 26 -10.79 -1.36 -1.99
CA ASN A 26 -11.65 -2.41 -1.46
C ASN A 26 -11.87 -2.32 0.06
N GLY A 27 -11.36 -1.28 0.73
CA GLY A 27 -11.53 -1.06 2.17
C GLY A 27 -10.69 -1.99 3.05
N TRP A 28 -9.59 -2.54 2.53
CA TRP A 28 -8.66 -3.34 3.32
C TRP A 28 -7.67 -2.46 4.05
N THR A 29 -7.16 -2.95 5.19
CA THR A 29 -5.97 -2.38 5.80
C THR A 29 -4.76 -2.82 4.99
N VAL A 30 -4.03 -1.86 4.45
CA VAL A 30 -2.82 -2.14 3.66
C VAL A 30 -1.59 -1.68 4.46
N ILE A 31 -0.61 -2.57 4.57
CA ILE A 31 0.73 -2.28 5.08
C ILE A 31 1.66 -2.32 3.86
N ALA A 32 2.27 -1.20 3.50
CA ALA A 32 2.95 -1.05 2.21
C ALA A 32 4.46 -0.83 2.37
N ALA A 33 5.24 -1.89 2.24
CA ALA A 33 6.69 -1.85 2.40
C ALA A 33 7.44 -1.49 1.10
N ALA A 34 8.26 -0.44 1.18
CA ALA A 34 9.21 -0.03 0.14
C ALA A 34 10.63 0.04 0.70
N ARG A 35 11.65 -0.16 -0.16
CA ARG A 35 13.07 -0.01 0.24
C ARG A 35 13.40 1.41 0.69
N ASP A 36 12.81 2.40 0.02
CA ASP A 36 12.90 3.81 0.37
C ASP A 36 11.46 4.37 0.48
N PRO A 37 10.89 4.39 1.70
CA PRO A 37 9.53 4.88 1.93
C PRO A 37 9.38 6.38 1.71
N GLN A 38 10.46 7.17 1.83
CA GLN A 38 10.44 8.62 1.59
C GLN A 38 10.17 8.92 0.11
N SER A 39 10.79 8.14 -0.77
CA SER A 39 10.59 8.20 -2.23
C SER A 39 9.20 7.69 -2.69
N ALA A 40 8.45 6.98 -1.84
CA ALA A 40 7.18 6.35 -2.18
C ALA A 40 5.98 7.31 -2.03
N THR A 41 6.05 8.47 -2.70
CA THR A 41 5.02 9.52 -2.67
C THR A 41 3.63 9.00 -3.01
N ASP A 42 3.50 8.21 -4.08
CA ASP A 42 2.21 7.64 -4.49
C ASP A 42 1.62 6.69 -3.45
N VAL A 43 2.46 5.87 -2.81
CA VAL A 43 1.99 4.91 -1.80
C VAL A 43 1.53 5.64 -0.55
N ARG A 44 2.27 6.68 -0.11
CA ARG A 44 1.91 7.51 1.05
C ARG A 44 0.59 8.25 0.91
N GLN A 45 0.30 8.76 -0.29
CA GLN A 45 -0.95 9.46 -0.55
C GLN A 45 -2.16 8.53 -0.48
N ASN A 46 -1.97 7.24 -0.80
CA ASN A 46 -3.04 6.27 -0.88
C ASN A 46 -3.14 5.37 0.36
N CYS A 47 -2.11 5.32 1.21
CA CYS A 47 -2.03 4.41 2.33
C CYS A 47 -1.51 5.12 3.59
N PRO A 48 -2.34 5.30 4.63
CA PRO A 48 -1.92 5.96 5.87
C PRO A 48 -0.95 5.11 6.73
N ALA A 49 -0.82 3.81 6.44
CA ALA A 49 0.08 2.88 7.12
C ALA A 49 1.20 2.39 6.17
N LEU A 50 1.98 3.33 5.65
CA LEU A 50 3.20 3.03 4.89
C LEU A 50 4.29 2.45 5.80
#